data_AF-T1C9N8-F1
#
_entry.id   AF-T1C9N8-F1
#
_cell.length_a   1.000
_cell.length_b   1.000
_cell.length_c   1.000
_cell.angle_alpha   90.00
_cell.angle_beta   90.00
_cell.angle_gamma   90.00
#
_symmetry.space_group_name_H-M   'P 1'
#
loop_
_entity.id
_entity.type
_entity.pdbx_description
1 polymer ?
#
loop_
_entity_poly.entity_id
_entity_poly.type
_entity_poly.pdbx_seq_one_letter_code
_entity_poly.pdbx_strand_id
1 'polypeptide(L)'
;MLHSYAVTNFQSFRERIEVDLKVNRRAPATDWIASSATGHRIVKVLGAIGANGAGKTALLKPMAFLAWFVRDSFGAPLEADIPVQPHAAALSEPIELECTADLDGQLWRYTLRCTPRRVLHEALYRKGERFRYVFIREWDEARQGYKVKQEDFGLDPAKAEAVRPNVSMISWAAQYGVPLAMRLA
;
A
#
# COMPACT_ATOMS: atom_id res chain seq x y z
N MET A 1 -8.03 -1.81 10.84
CA MET A 1 -8.94 -0.67 10.58
C MET A 1 -8.21 0.37 9.74
N LEU A 2 -8.77 0.79 8.60
CA LEU A 2 -8.15 1.80 7.72
C LEU A 2 -8.21 3.19 8.37
N HIS A 3 -7.10 3.94 8.33
CA HIS A 3 -7.05 5.33 8.80
C HIS A 3 -7.03 6.30 7.63
N SER A 4 -6.13 6.08 6.67
CA SER A 4 -6.06 6.89 5.46
C SER A 4 -5.41 6.12 4.33
N TYR A 5 -5.65 6.57 3.11
CA TYR A 5 -4.85 6.19 1.96
C TYR A 5 -4.71 7.37 1.01
N ALA A 6 -3.63 7.35 0.23
CA ALA A 6 -3.38 8.32 -0.81
C ALA A 6 -2.88 7.64 -2.08
N VAL A 7 -3.17 8.26 -3.21
CA VAL A 7 -2.69 7.82 -4.51
C VAL A 7 -2.31 9.01 -5.38
N THR A 8 -1.25 8.86 -6.16
CA THR A 8 -0.82 9.82 -7.18
C THR A 8 -0.74 9.11 -8.52
N ASN A 9 -1.06 9.83 -9.60
CA ASN A 9 -0.96 9.37 -10.98
C ASN A 9 -1.74 8.06 -11.28
N PHE A 10 -2.97 7.91 -10.78
CA PHE A 10 -3.78 6.70 -10.94
C PHE A 10 -5.11 6.97 -11.64
N GLN A 11 -5.33 6.34 -12.79
CA GLN A 11 -6.54 6.46 -13.62
C GLN A 11 -6.95 7.93 -13.84
N SER A 12 -8.04 8.38 -13.21
CA SER A 12 -8.58 9.73 -13.36
C SER A 12 -7.84 10.78 -12.53
N PHE A 13 -6.92 10.38 -11.66
CA PHE A 13 -6.20 11.28 -10.76
C PHE A 13 -4.74 11.40 -11.18
N ARG A 14 -4.36 12.54 -11.78
CA ARG A 14 -2.95 12.86 -12.02
C ARG A 14 -2.25 13.26 -10.72
N GLU A 15 -2.82 14.23 -10.03
CA GLU A 15 -2.32 14.75 -8.76
C GLU A 15 -2.61 13.81 -7.59
N ARG A 16 -1.91 14.03 -6.46
CA ARG A 16 -2.16 13.30 -5.22
C ARG A 16 -3.59 13.55 -4.74
N ILE A 17 -4.33 12.47 -4.50
CA ILE A 17 -5.58 12.49 -3.76
C ILE A 17 -5.43 11.66 -2.49
N GLU A 18 -5.98 12.17 -1.38
CA GLU A 18 -5.95 11.52 -0.08
C GLU A 18 -7.37 11.38 0.47
N VAL A 19 -7.65 10.22 1.03
CA VAL A 19 -8.84 9.95 1.83
C VAL A 19 -8.38 9.70 3.26
N ASP A 20 -8.68 10.65 4.15
CA ASP A 20 -8.42 10.54 5.59
C ASP A 20 -9.74 10.28 6.34
N LEU A 21 -9.81 9.13 7.02
CA LEU A 21 -10.96 8.71 7.82
C LEU A 21 -10.83 9.13 9.29
N LYS A 22 -9.71 9.73 9.70
CA LYS A 22 -9.53 10.20 11.08
C LYS A 22 -10.44 11.39 11.37
N VAL A 23 -10.97 11.40 12.58
CA VAL A 23 -11.81 12.47 13.10
C VAL A 23 -11.05 13.26 14.14
N ASN A 24 -11.17 14.58 14.08
CA ASN A 24 -10.61 15.47 15.08
C ASN A 24 -11.16 15.12 16.49
N ARG A 25 -10.29 15.12 17.51
CA ARG A 25 -10.66 14.85 18.90
C ARG A 25 -11.75 15.77 19.45
N ARG A 26 -11.90 16.98 18.89
CA ARG A 26 -12.93 17.96 19.28
C ARG A 26 -14.31 17.69 18.70
N ALA A 27 -14.43 16.85 17.67
CA ALA A 27 -15.73 16.53 17.09
C ALA A 27 -16.60 15.76 18.11
N PRO A 28 -17.92 15.94 18.16
CA PRO A 28 -18.79 15.13 19.01
C PRO A 28 -18.65 13.63 18.70
N ALA A 29 -18.81 12.78 19.73
CA ALA A 29 -18.91 11.35 19.50
C ALA A 29 -20.30 11.04 18.91
N THR A 30 -20.33 10.19 17.89
CA THR A 30 -21.57 9.73 17.24
C THR A 30 -21.44 8.24 16.93
N ASP A 31 -22.55 7.57 16.62
CA ASP A 31 -22.55 6.16 16.23
C ASP A 31 -21.80 5.90 14.92
N TRP A 32 -21.50 6.95 14.16
CA TRP A 32 -20.71 6.89 12.92
C TRP A 32 -19.20 6.95 13.17
N ILE A 33 -18.75 7.03 14.42
CA ILE A 33 -17.33 7.09 14.78
C ILE A 33 -16.97 5.86 15.60
N ALA A 34 -15.85 5.23 15.24
CA ALA A 34 -15.24 4.14 15.99
C ALA A 34 -13.93 4.58 16.62
N SER A 35 -13.59 3.98 17.76
CA SER A 35 -12.23 4.01 18.30
C SER A 35 -11.43 2.87 17.68
N SER A 36 -10.28 3.20 17.12
CA SER A 36 -9.34 2.25 16.57
C SER A 36 -8.53 1.58 17.69
N ALA A 37 -7.90 0.44 17.41
CA ALA A 37 -7.11 -0.29 18.41
C ALA A 37 -5.92 0.53 18.94
N THR A 38 -5.45 1.52 18.17
CA THR A 38 -4.40 2.46 18.55
C THR A 38 -4.92 3.79 19.11
N GLY A 39 -6.20 3.85 19.45
CA GLY A 39 -6.81 5.01 20.11
C GLY A 39 -7.17 6.17 19.18
N HIS A 40 -7.22 5.95 17.86
CA HIS A 40 -7.65 6.97 16.90
C HIS A 40 -9.17 6.96 16.72
N ARG A 41 -9.78 8.13 16.51
CA ARG A 41 -11.20 8.24 16.17
C ARG A 41 -11.34 8.17 14.66
N ILE A 42 -12.09 7.20 14.15
CA ILE A 42 -12.21 6.91 12.72
C ILE A 42 -13.69 6.93 12.31
N VAL A 43 -14.03 7.55 11.18
CA VAL A 43 -15.40 7.45 10.63
C VAL A 43 -15.67 6.05 10.09
N LYS A 44 -16.87 5.52 10.37
CA LYS A 44 -17.33 4.22 9.86
C LYS A 44 -17.84 4.32 8.42
N VAL A 45 -18.27 5.51 8.00
CA VAL A 45 -18.91 5.75 6.70
C VAL A 45 -18.34 7.01 6.07
N LEU A 46 -17.99 6.92 4.78
CA LEU A 46 -17.60 8.04 3.94
C LEU A 46 -18.46 8.01 2.67
N GLY A 47 -19.07 9.15 2.32
CA GLY A 47 -19.80 9.31 1.06
C GLY A 47 -18.95 10.05 0.03
N ALA A 48 -18.82 9.48 -1.17
CA ALA A 48 -18.20 10.14 -2.33
C ALA A 48 -19.27 10.48 -3.37
N ILE A 49 -19.55 11.77 -3.57
CA ILE A 49 -20.62 12.27 -4.45
C ILE A 49 -20.00 13.05 -5.61
N GLY A 50 -20.52 12.85 -6.81
CA GLY A 50 -20.04 13.54 -8.02
C GLY A 50 -20.73 13.02 -9.28
N ALA A 51 -20.56 13.73 -10.39
CA ALA A 51 -21.15 13.36 -11.69
C ALA A 51 -20.62 12.02 -12.23
N ASN A 52 -21.28 11.48 -13.27
CA ASN A 52 -20.77 10.31 -13.99
C ASN A 52 -19.40 10.63 -14.60
N GLY A 53 -18.44 9.70 -14.47
CA GLY A 53 -17.07 9.91 -14.91
C GLY A 53 -16.18 10.76 -13.98
N ALA A 54 -16.70 11.31 -12.88
CA ALA A 54 -15.92 12.17 -11.96
C ALA A 54 -14.86 11.43 -11.11
N GLY A 55 -14.53 10.17 -11.41
CA GLY A 55 -13.48 9.43 -10.69
C GLY A 55 -13.91 8.69 -9.42
N LYS A 56 -15.21 8.63 -9.08
CA LYS A 56 -15.70 7.94 -7.86
C LYS A 56 -15.23 6.48 -7.76
N THR A 57 -15.34 5.71 -8.84
CA THR A 57 -14.84 4.32 -8.87
C THR A 57 -13.31 4.27 -8.81
N ALA A 58 -12.63 5.22 -9.47
CA ALA A 58 -11.19 5.35 -9.40
C ALA A 58 -10.70 5.68 -7.98
N LEU A 59 -11.53 6.28 -7.12
CA LEU A 59 -11.21 6.56 -5.73
C LEU A 59 -11.13 5.27 -4.88
N LEU A 60 -11.94 4.26 -5.20
CA LEU A 60 -12.00 2.98 -4.46
C LEU A 60 -10.96 1.95 -4.93
N LYS A 61 -10.64 1.95 -6.22
CA LYS A 61 -9.74 0.98 -6.85
C LYS A 61 -8.33 0.90 -6.25
N PRO A 62 -7.68 1.98 -5.76
CA PRO A 62 -6.40 1.91 -5.07
C PRO A 62 -6.37 0.89 -3.94
N MET A 63 -7.42 0.85 -3.11
CA MET A 63 -7.49 -0.08 -1.98
C MET A 63 -7.79 -1.50 -2.42
N ALA A 64 -8.63 -1.68 -3.45
CA ALA A 64 -8.86 -3.00 -4.06
C ALA A 64 -7.56 -3.55 -4.67
N PHE A 65 -6.81 -2.71 -5.37
CA PHE A 65 -5.51 -3.05 -5.92
C PHE A 65 -4.50 -3.39 -4.82
N LEU A 66 -4.37 -2.57 -3.78
CA LEU A 66 -3.45 -2.86 -2.67
C LEU A 66 -3.78 -4.18 -1.96
N ALA A 67 -5.07 -4.46 -1.73
CA ALA A 67 -5.51 -5.72 -1.15
C ALA A 67 -5.09 -6.92 -2.00
N TRP A 68 -5.35 -6.88 -3.31
CA TRP A 68 -4.86 -7.92 -4.23
C TRP A 68 -3.33 -7.97 -4.30
N PHE A 69 -2.66 -6.83 -4.36
CA PHE A 69 -1.23 -6.75 -4.57
C PHE A 69 -0.46 -7.34 -3.38
N VAL A 70 -0.87 -7.01 -2.15
CA VAL A 70 -0.22 -7.50 -0.93
C VAL A 70 -0.46 -8.99 -0.70
N ARG A 71 -1.64 -9.50 -1.07
CA ARG A 71 -2.09 -10.85 -0.75
C ARG A 71 -1.82 -11.85 -1.88
N ASP A 72 -2.22 -11.49 -3.09
CA ASP A 72 -2.41 -12.43 -4.20
C ASP A 72 -1.42 -12.24 -5.36
N SER A 73 -0.61 -11.17 -5.37
CA SER A 73 0.26 -10.86 -6.52
C SER A 73 1.28 -11.95 -6.85
N PHE A 74 1.68 -12.80 -5.90
CA PHE A 74 2.57 -13.93 -6.19
C PHE A 74 2.00 -14.88 -7.26
N GLY A 75 0.68 -15.04 -7.30
CA GLY A 75 -0.01 -15.88 -8.28
C GLY A 75 0.02 -15.32 -9.71
N ALA A 76 0.45 -14.06 -9.91
CA ALA A 76 0.60 -13.50 -11.24
C ALA A 76 1.70 -14.24 -12.03
N PRO A 77 1.58 -14.42 -13.36
CA PRO A 77 2.67 -14.92 -14.20
C PRO A 77 3.94 -14.06 -14.10
N LEU A 78 5.11 -14.64 -14.35
CA LEU A 78 6.40 -13.94 -14.22
C LEU A 78 6.47 -12.67 -15.07
N GLU A 79 6.04 -12.75 -16.33
CA GLU A 79 6.09 -11.66 -17.31
C GLU A 79 4.81 -10.81 -17.35
N ALA A 80 3.87 -11.04 -16.41
CA ALA A 80 2.65 -10.26 -16.37
C ALA A 80 2.91 -8.85 -15.83
N ASP A 81 2.26 -7.86 -16.44
CA ASP A 81 2.24 -6.50 -15.94
C ASP A 81 1.49 -6.43 -14.60
N ILE A 82 1.91 -5.49 -13.74
CA ILE A 82 1.15 -5.08 -12.57
C ILE A 82 -0.14 -4.41 -13.09
N PRO A 83 -1.34 -4.84 -12.65
CA PRO A 83 -2.63 -4.37 -13.17
C PRO A 83 -3.00 -2.98 -12.61
N VAL A 84 -2.14 -2.01 -12.85
CA VAL A 84 -2.31 -0.60 -12.53
C VAL A 84 -2.30 0.23 -13.80
N GLN A 85 -3.02 1.35 -13.77
CA GLN A 85 -3.13 2.23 -14.92
C GLN A 85 -2.78 3.67 -14.49
N PRO A 86 -1.67 4.23 -14.99
CA PRO A 86 -1.33 5.61 -14.74
C PRO A 86 -2.36 6.58 -15.31
N HIS A 87 -2.30 7.85 -14.91
CA HIS A 87 -3.10 8.88 -15.56
C HIS A 87 -2.68 9.03 -17.04
N ALA A 88 -3.65 9.24 -17.94
CA ALA A 88 -3.41 9.25 -19.39
C ALA A 88 -2.40 10.34 -19.84
N ALA A 89 -2.29 11.44 -19.09
CA ALA A 89 -1.33 12.51 -19.36
C ALA A 89 0.06 12.31 -18.71
N ALA A 90 0.28 11.19 -18.01
CA ALA A 90 1.50 10.92 -17.23
C ALA A 90 1.87 9.42 -17.26
N LEU A 91 1.73 8.79 -18.44
CA LEU A 91 1.94 7.35 -18.65
C LEU A 91 3.37 6.87 -18.35
N SER A 92 4.36 7.75 -18.50
CA SER A 92 5.78 7.47 -18.20
C SER A 92 6.14 7.72 -16.74
N GLU A 93 5.26 8.36 -15.97
CA GLU A 93 5.48 8.62 -14.55
C GLU A 93 4.97 7.43 -13.72
N PRO A 94 5.60 7.12 -12.57
CA PRO A 94 5.14 6.04 -11.72
C PRO A 94 3.84 6.38 -11.00
N ILE A 95 3.14 5.36 -10.55
CA ILE A 95 2.06 5.44 -9.58
C ILE A 95 2.65 5.37 -8.19
N GLU A 96 2.14 6.20 -7.29
CA GLU A 96 2.49 6.19 -5.88
C GLU A 96 1.24 5.93 -5.05
N LEU A 97 1.34 5.00 -4.10
CA LEU A 97 0.27 4.57 -3.22
C LEU A 97 0.79 4.55 -1.79
N GLU A 98 -0.01 5.08 -0.87
CA GLU A 98 0.25 5.03 0.56
C GLU A 98 -1.02 4.60 1.29
N CYS A 99 -0.89 3.76 2.31
CA CYS A 99 -2.00 3.34 3.16
C CYS A 99 -1.53 3.30 4.62
N THR A 100 -2.34 3.85 5.53
CA THR A 100 -2.13 3.75 6.98
C THR A 100 -3.31 3.02 7.60
N ALA A 101 -3.04 1.97 8.37
CA ALA A 101 -4.09 1.14 8.98
C ALA A 101 -3.62 0.47 10.28
N ASP A 102 -4.57 0.19 11.17
CA ASP A 102 -4.35 -0.69 12.32
C ASP A 102 -4.46 -2.16 11.91
N LEU A 103 -3.49 -2.96 12.38
CA LEU A 103 -3.49 -4.42 12.33
C LEU A 103 -2.83 -4.94 13.61
N ASP A 104 -3.46 -5.92 14.27
CA ASP A 104 -2.97 -6.54 15.51
C ASP A 104 -2.60 -5.55 16.62
N GLY A 105 -3.46 -4.55 16.84
CA GLY A 105 -3.25 -3.52 17.87
C GLY A 105 -2.15 -2.50 17.54
N GLN A 106 -1.60 -2.55 16.34
CA GLN A 106 -0.45 -1.76 15.93
C GLN A 106 -0.79 -0.92 14.69
N LEU A 107 -0.32 0.34 14.66
CA LEU A 107 -0.46 1.21 13.50
C LEU A 107 0.67 0.92 12.50
N TRP A 108 0.28 0.70 11.24
CA TRP A 108 1.15 0.39 10.12
C TRP A 108 1.00 1.43 9.02
N ARG A 109 2.09 1.65 8.27
CA ARG A 109 2.08 2.40 7.02
C ARG A 109 2.72 1.56 5.92
N TYR A 110 2.02 1.41 4.81
CA TYR A 110 2.52 0.77 3.61
C TYR A 110 2.68 1.81 2.50
N THR A 111 3.79 1.77 1.77
CA THR A 111 4.07 2.65 0.63
C THR A 111 4.52 1.83 -0.57
N LEU A 112 4.01 2.17 -1.75
CA LEU A 112 4.33 1.53 -3.02
C LEU A 112 4.50 2.58 -4.11
N ARG A 113 5.61 2.48 -4.85
CA ARG A 113 5.86 3.22 -6.09
C ARG A 113 6.12 2.21 -7.20
N CYS A 114 5.33 2.22 -8.25
CA CYS A 114 5.42 1.23 -9.31
C CYS A 114 5.05 1.80 -10.68
N THR A 115 5.50 1.11 -11.72
CA THR A 115 4.98 1.23 -13.08
C THR A 115 4.16 -0.03 -13.40
N PRO A 116 3.41 -0.08 -14.52
CA PRO A 116 2.80 -1.32 -14.96
C PRO A 116 3.79 -2.47 -15.14
N ARG A 117 5.09 -2.18 -15.33
CA ARG A 117 6.12 -3.22 -15.53
C ARG A 117 6.75 -3.72 -14.24
N ARG A 118 6.89 -2.87 -13.22
CA ARG A 118 7.64 -3.24 -12.01
C ARG A 118 7.36 -2.34 -10.82
N VAL A 119 7.64 -2.88 -9.64
CA VAL A 119 7.84 -2.10 -8.43
C VAL A 119 9.17 -1.39 -8.47
N LEU A 120 9.16 -0.09 -8.19
CA LEU A 120 10.33 0.75 -8.03
C LEU A 120 10.71 0.92 -6.56
N HIS A 121 9.70 1.06 -5.69
CA HIS A 121 9.87 1.14 -4.25
C HIS A 121 8.69 0.48 -3.54
N GLU A 122 8.95 -0.28 -2.49
CA GLU A 122 7.94 -0.83 -1.61
C GLU A 122 8.47 -0.86 -0.18
N ALA A 123 7.66 -0.39 0.77
CA ALA A 123 8.06 -0.40 2.17
C ALA A 123 6.87 -0.59 3.10
N LEU A 124 7.14 -1.27 4.21
CA LEU A 124 6.21 -1.41 5.32
C LEU A 124 6.86 -0.80 6.56
N TYR A 125 6.11 0.04 7.26
CA TYR A 125 6.55 0.70 8.49
C TYR A 125 5.61 0.35 9.63
N ARG A 126 6.19 0.17 10.82
CA ARG A 126 5.49 -0.04 12.09
C ARG A 126 5.67 1.17 12.99
N LYS A 127 4.58 1.66 13.58
CA LYS A 127 4.59 2.84 14.46
C LYS A 127 4.99 2.48 15.91
N GLY A 128 6.19 2.84 16.34
CA GLY A 128 6.50 3.00 17.76
C GLY A 128 6.28 4.45 18.19
N GLU A 129 7.25 5.02 18.90
CA GLU A 129 7.36 6.47 19.08
C GLU A 129 7.42 7.19 17.72
N ARG A 130 8.21 6.64 16.78
CA ARG A 130 8.26 7.00 15.36
C ARG A 130 7.97 5.79 14.47
N PHE A 131 7.70 6.04 13.20
CA PHE A 131 7.64 4.96 12.22
C PHE A 131 9.05 4.40 12.02
N ARG A 132 9.19 3.07 12.15
CA ARG A 132 10.40 2.32 11.80
C ARG A 132 10.05 1.38 10.65
N TYR A 133 10.96 1.25 9.69
CA TYR A 133 10.75 0.33 8.59
C TYR A 133 10.85 -1.11 9.09
N VAL A 134 10.03 -1.98 8.55
CA VAL A 134 10.11 -3.43 8.73
C VAL A 134 10.88 -4.02 7.56
N PHE A 135 10.53 -3.59 6.35
CA PHE A 135 11.35 -3.77 5.17
C PHE A 135 11.24 -2.54 4.26
N ILE A 136 12.26 -2.37 3.42
CA ILE A 136 12.28 -1.46 2.27
C ILE A 136 12.89 -2.23 1.10
N ARG A 137 12.18 -2.27 -0.02
CA ARG A 137 12.70 -2.71 -1.32
C ARG A 137 12.81 -1.51 -2.24
N GLU A 138 13.93 -1.39 -2.94
CA GLU A 138 14.18 -0.33 -3.90
C GLU A 138 14.87 -0.89 -5.16
N TRP A 139 14.35 -0.53 -6.33
CA TRP A 139 14.95 -0.91 -7.61
C TRP A 139 16.23 -0.11 -7.85
N ASP A 140 17.34 -0.80 -8.11
CA ASP A 140 18.60 -0.21 -8.53
C ASP A 140 18.80 -0.45 -10.03
N GLU A 141 18.70 0.63 -10.81
CA GLU A 141 18.86 0.59 -12.26
C GLU A 141 20.29 0.26 -12.70
N ALA A 142 21.32 0.66 -11.95
CA ALA A 142 22.70 0.35 -12.30
C ALA A 142 23.01 -1.15 -12.11
N ARG A 143 22.39 -1.78 -11.11
CA ARG A 143 22.57 -3.20 -10.82
C ARG A 143 21.57 -4.11 -11.53
N GLN A 144 20.54 -3.54 -12.16
CA GLN A 144 19.39 -4.27 -12.69
C GLN A 144 18.81 -5.25 -11.66
N GLY A 145 18.66 -4.80 -10.41
CA GLY A 145 18.21 -5.63 -9.30
C GLY A 145 17.64 -4.84 -8.13
N TYR A 146 17.13 -5.55 -7.13
CA TYR A 146 16.56 -4.92 -5.93
C TYR A 146 17.60 -4.81 -4.81
N LYS A 147 17.67 -3.64 -4.17
CA LYS A 147 18.27 -3.47 -2.85
C LYS A 147 17.17 -3.65 -1.81
N VAL A 148 17.39 -4.54 -0.85
CA VAL A 148 16.42 -4.80 0.22
C VAL A 148 17.06 -4.56 1.59
N LYS A 149 16.39 -3.74 2.41
CA LYS A 149 16.69 -3.55 3.83
C LYS A 149 15.58 -4.16 4.65
N GLN A 150 15.94 -4.89 5.70
CA GLN A 150 14.99 -5.53 6.61
C GLN A 150 15.47 -5.33 8.05
N GLU A 151 14.56 -5.00 8.97
CA GLU A 151 14.84 -5.04 10.42
C GLU A 151 14.16 -6.27 11.02
N ASP A 152 12.82 -6.25 11.08
CA ASP A 152 12.03 -7.29 11.74
C ASP A 152 11.13 -8.08 10.77
N PHE A 153 11.49 -8.14 9.48
CA PHE A 153 10.67 -8.84 8.49
C PHE A 153 10.92 -10.35 8.45
N GLY A 154 12.18 -10.77 8.61
CA GLY A 154 12.54 -12.19 8.77
C GLY A 154 12.62 -13.02 7.49
N LEU A 155 12.68 -12.38 6.30
CA LEU A 155 12.96 -13.09 5.05
C LEU A 155 14.48 -13.21 4.84
N ASP A 156 14.93 -14.38 4.40
CA ASP A 156 16.33 -14.59 4.00
C ASP A 156 16.79 -13.51 2.99
N PRO A 157 17.96 -12.86 3.17
CA PRO A 157 18.40 -11.77 2.32
C PRO A 157 18.51 -12.12 0.83
N ALA A 158 18.99 -13.33 0.50
CA ALA A 158 19.12 -13.74 -0.90
C ALA A 158 17.73 -13.93 -1.54
N LYS A 159 16.77 -14.50 -0.80
CA LYS A 159 15.37 -14.60 -1.25
C LYS A 159 14.70 -13.23 -1.36
N ALA A 160 15.02 -12.30 -0.46
CA ALA A 160 14.51 -10.94 -0.50
C ALA A 160 14.99 -10.19 -1.74
N GLU A 161 16.27 -10.27 -2.09
CA GLU A 161 16.80 -9.61 -3.30
C GLU A 161 16.31 -10.28 -4.59
N ALA A 162 16.00 -11.57 -4.56
CA ALA A 162 15.44 -12.33 -5.68
C ALA A 162 13.92 -12.11 -5.90
N VAL A 163 13.28 -11.23 -5.12
CA VAL A 163 11.86 -10.91 -5.26
C VAL A 163 11.50 -10.46 -6.68
N ARG A 164 10.41 -11.02 -7.21
CA ARG A 164 9.92 -10.69 -8.54
C ARG A 164 9.50 -9.22 -8.68
N PRO A 165 9.66 -8.63 -9.89
CA PRO A 165 9.39 -7.21 -10.10
C PRO A 165 7.90 -6.85 -10.03
N ASN A 166 7.01 -7.80 -10.32
CA ASN A 166 5.56 -7.61 -10.38
C ASN A 166 4.81 -8.11 -9.13
N VAL A 167 5.54 -8.48 -8.07
CA VAL A 167 4.97 -9.08 -6.85
C VAL A 167 5.31 -8.21 -5.64
N SER A 168 4.39 -8.12 -4.69
CA SER A 168 4.65 -7.51 -3.37
C SER A 168 5.69 -8.32 -2.60
N MET A 169 6.59 -7.64 -1.90
CA MET A 169 7.51 -8.28 -0.95
C MET A 169 6.75 -9.09 0.12
N ILE A 170 5.55 -8.66 0.50
CA ILE A 170 4.69 -9.38 1.45
C ILE A 170 4.18 -10.69 0.84
N SER A 171 3.53 -10.63 -0.33
CA SER A 171 3.01 -11.83 -1.01
C SER A 171 4.14 -12.83 -1.32
N TRP A 172 5.33 -12.33 -1.70
CA TRP A 172 6.54 -13.14 -1.90
C TRP A 172 7.02 -13.82 -0.62
N ALA A 173 7.18 -13.06 0.47
CA ALA A 173 7.67 -13.59 1.74
C ALA A 173 6.71 -14.61 2.38
N ALA A 174 5.40 -14.48 2.12
CA ALA A 174 4.40 -15.44 2.58
C ALA A 174 4.66 -16.87 2.03
N GLN A 175 5.21 -16.99 0.81
CA GLN A 175 5.56 -18.28 0.21
C GLN A 175 6.71 -18.98 0.94
N TYR A 176 7.50 -18.23 1.68
CA TYR A 176 8.60 -18.73 2.50
C TYR A 176 8.22 -18.88 3.98
N GLY A 177 6.92 -18.75 4.31
CA GLY A 177 6.42 -18.94 5.67
C GLY A 177 6.79 -17.82 6.63
N VAL A 178 7.11 -16.62 6.14
CA VAL A 178 7.44 -15.47 7.00
C VAL A 178 6.20 -15.10 7.84
N PRO A 179 6.26 -15.18 9.20
CA PRO A 179 5.06 -15.07 10.03
C PRO A 179 4.31 -13.75 9.91
N LEU A 180 5.03 -12.64 9.75
CA LEU A 180 4.40 -11.34 9.54
C LEU A 180 3.74 -11.25 8.16
N ALA A 181 4.39 -11.80 7.13
CA ALA A 181 3.85 -11.79 5.77
C ALA A 181 2.57 -12.63 5.67
N MET A 182 2.53 -13.81 6.29
CA MET A 182 1.34 -14.67 6.33
C MET A 182 0.13 -14.04 7.03
N ARG A 183 0.35 -13.12 7.98
CA ARG A 183 -0.75 -12.39 8.66
C ARG A 183 -1.25 -11.20 7.84
N LEU A 184 -0.39 -10.66 6.98
CA LEU A 184 -0.70 -9.52 6.11
C LEU A 184 -1.34 -9.95 4.77
N ALA A 185 -1.01 -11.16 4.32
CA ALA A 185 -1.52 -11.80 3.10
C ALA A 185 -2.90 -12.45 3.28
#